data_AF-A0A7Y2E5R8-F1
#
_entry.id   AF-A0A7Y2E5R8-F1
#
_cell.length_a   1.000
_cell.length_b   1.000
_cell.length_c   1.000
_cell.angle_alpha   90.00
_cell.angle_beta   90.00
_cell.angle_gamma   90.00
#
_symmetry.space_group_name_H-M   'P 1'
#
loop_
_entity.id
_entity.type
_entity.pdbx_description
1 polymer ?
#
loop_
_entity_poly.entity_id
_entity_poly.type
_entity_poly.pdbx_seq_one_letter_code
_entity_poly.pdbx_strand_id
1 'polypeptide(L)'
;MKRRFLLFLVAALALAGCKGDEQLDKYMDAASKGRLAQIPAADLVFVSLKCATPPGNLPPLDGGQVFGRSGTTVLLTIPKRSLPKLRDVTQVQSAVVWGGSEEGKRLDPGLRAQLLGALDENPKQTSSVPMIATFRSERSDLEAQLQAMGAETRTVAGRVVTLDATPEVVFSMIAMDDLVNLTRPRKLNPLFKK
;
A
#
# COMPACT_ATOMS: atom_id res chain seq x y z
N MET A 1 59.91 -9.67 -21.01
CA MET A 1 59.06 -10.48 -20.10
C MET A 1 59.01 -9.83 -18.72
N LYS A 2 57.95 -9.09 -18.40
CA LYS A 2 57.64 -8.65 -17.02
C LYS A 2 56.15 -8.86 -16.77
N ARG A 3 55.89 -9.56 -15.66
CA ARG A 3 54.63 -10.20 -15.27
C ARG A 3 53.66 -9.19 -14.66
N ARG A 4 52.38 -9.32 -15.06
CA ARG A 4 51.16 -9.33 -14.24
C ARG A 4 51.25 -8.61 -12.89
N PHE A 5 50.62 -7.44 -12.73
CA PHE A 5 50.07 -6.96 -11.45
C PHE A 5 49.19 -5.72 -11.67
N LEU A 6 47.92 -5.90 -12.01
CA LEU A 6 46.89 -4.87 -11.77
C LEU A 6 45.50 -5.51 -11.86
N LEU A 7 45.11 -6.24 -10.81
CA LEU A 7 43.78 -6.85 -10.72
C LEU A 7 43.35 -6.93 -9.26
N PHE A 8 43.36 -5.80 -8.55
CA PHE A 8 42.81 -5.69 -7.19
C PHE A 8 42.45 -4.23 -6.89
N LEU A 9 41.37 -3.70 -7.47
CA LEU A 9 40.72 -2.50 -6.93
C LEU A 9 39.24 -2.32 -7.36
N VAL A 10 38.45 -3.40 -7.43
CA VAL A 10 36.99 -3.29 -7.68
C VAL A 10 36.14 -4.03 -6.62
N ALA A 11 36.75 -4.66 -5.62
CA ALA A 11 36.03 -5.46 -4.62
C ALA A 11 35.75 -4.72 -3.28
N ALA A 12 35.74 -3.38 -3.26
CA ALA A 12 35.55 -2.60 -2.03
C ALA A 12 34.24 -1.78 -1.99
N LEU A 13 33.36 -1.90 -2.99
CA LEU A 13 32.10 -1.14 -3.09
C LEU A 13 30.82 -1.95 -2.82
N ALA A 14 30.93 -3.24 -2.48
CA ALA A 14 29.76 -4.11 -2.30
C ALA A 14 29.43 -4.47 -0.83
N LEU A 15 30.17 -3.94 0.16
CA LEU A 15 30.01 -4.31 1.58
C LEU A 15 29.82 -3.12 2.52
N ALA A 16 29.57 -1.91 2.00
CA ALA A 16 28.96 -0.83 2.78
C ALA A 16 27.48 -1.16 2.96
N GLY A 17 27.23 -2.18 3.80
CA GLY A 17 25.94 -2.75 4.08
C GLY A 17 24.92 -1.68 4.47
N CYS A 18 23.72 -1.89 3.97
CA CYS A 18 22.47 -1.27 4.36
C CYS A 18 22.20 -1.41 5.87
N LYS A 19 23.01 -0.81 6.74
CA LYS A 19 22.75 -0.72 8.19
C LYS A 19 21.48 0.08 8.53
N GLY A 20 20.86 0.71 7.52
CA GLY A 20 19.56 1.38 7.64
C GLY A 20 18.35 0.47 7.43
N ASP A 21 18.46 -0.58 6.62
CA ASP A 21 17.29 -1.37 6.18
C ASP A 21 16.82 -2.36 7.27
N GLU A 22 17.74 -2.96 8.05
CA GLU A 22 17.42 -3.99 9.06
C GLU A 22 16.48 -3.53 10.20
N GLN A 23 16.26 -2.23 10.40
CA GLN A 23 15.50 -1.73 11.54
C GLN A 23 14.04 -1.40 11.26
N LEU A 24 13.65 -1.08 10.02
CA LEU A 24 12.22 -0.93 9.69
C LEU A 24 11.55 -2.30 9.57
N ASP A 25 12.32 -3.32 9.20
CA ASP A 25 11.90 -4.71 9.11
C ASP A 25 11.27 -5.25 10.39
N LYS A 26 11.63 -4.74 11.58
CA LYS A 26 11.01 -5.18 12.84
C LYS A 26 9.58 -4.68 13.03
N TYR A 27 9.16 -3.69 12.24
CA TYR A 27 7.81 -3.12 12.25
C TYR A 27 6.95 -3.61 11.08
N MET A 28 7.51 -4.45 10.21
CA MET A 28 6.85 -5.02 9.05
C MET A 28 6.56 -6.49 9.26
N ASP A 29 5.38 -6.94 8.83
CA ASP A 29 5.08 -8.37 8.71
C ASP A 29 5.83 -9.02 7.53
N ALA A 30 5.83 -10.35 7.49
CA ALA A 30 6.52 -11.12 6.44
C ALA A 30 5.99 -10.82 5.04
N ALA A 31 4.69 -10.57 4.89
CA ALA A 31 4.08 -10.28 3.59
C ALA A 31 4.55 -8.93 3.05
N SER A 32 4.62 -7.91 3.90
CA SER A 32 5.14 -6.57 3.59
C SER A 32 6.60 -6.62 3.18
N LYS A 33 7.43 -7.42 3.86
CA LYS A 33 8.83 -7.64 3.46
C LYS A 33 8.94 -8.30 2.09
N GLY A 34 8.13 -9.31 1.82
CA GLY A 34 8.06 -9.98 0.53
C GLY A 34 7.71 -9.00 -0.60
N ARG A 35 6.66 -8.19 -0.40
CA ARG A 35 6.27 -7.13 -1.35
C ARG A 35 7.39 -6.11 -1.54
N LEU A 36 8.00 -5.64 -0.44
CA LEU A 36 9.08 -4.67 -0.50
C LEU A 36 10.29 -5.20 -1.29
N ALA A 37 10.64 -6.48 -1.13
CA ALA A 37 11.76 -7.10 -1.82
C ALA A 37 11.60 -7.09 -3.36
N GLN A 38 10.36 -7.16 -3.85
CA GLN A 38 10.04 -7.14 -5.29
C GLN A 38 10.09 -5.74 -5.90
N ILE A 39 10.04 -4.68 -5.10
CA ILE A 39 10.04 -3.29 -5.59
C ILE A 39 11.48 -2.81 -5.82
N PRO A 40 11.81 -2.25 -7.01
CA PRO A 40 13.13 -1.65 -7.27
C PRO A 40 13.49 -0.54 -6.29
N ALA A 41 14.78 -0.40 -5.95
CA ALA A 41 15.24 0.60 -4.97
C ALA A 41 14.99 2.07 -5.39
N ALA A 42 14.85 2.32 -6.69
CA ALA A 42 14.58 3.63 -7.25
C ALA A 42 13.09 4.02 -7.19
N ASP A 43 12.20 3.05 -6.97
CA ASP A 43 10.76 3.23 -7.12
C ASP A 43 10.11 3.71 -5.83
N LEU A 44 8.90 4.26 -5.99
CA LEU A 44 8.03 4.66 -4.88
C LEU A 44 7.28 3.45 -4.34
N VAL A 45 7.26 3.33 -3.02
CA VAL A 45 6.54 2.30 -2.27
C VAL A 45 5.30 2.95 -1.66
N PHE A 46 4.16 2.30 -1.79
CA PHE A 46 2.91 2.68 -1.13
C PHE A 46 2.79 1.97 0.22
N VAL A 47 2.71 2.76 1.30
CA VAL A 47 2.85 2.29 2.68
C VAL A 47 1.78 2.91 3.57
N SER A 48 1.24 2.11 4.49
CA SER A 48 0.57 2.63 5.69
C SER A 48 1.46 2.50 6.92
N LEU A 49 1.50 3.56 7.73
CA LEU A 49 2.23 3.61 8.98
C LEU A 49 1.25 3.79 10.14
N LYS A 50 1.38 2.97 11.19
CA LYS A 50 0.75 3.20 12.49
C LYS A 50 1.79 3.77 13.44
N CYS A 51 1.47 4.89 14.06
CA CYS A 51 2.33 5.59 15.01
C CYS A 51 1.77 5.46 16.43
N ALA A 52 2.60 5.54 17.45
CA ALA A 52 2.12 5.54 18.83
C ALA A 52 1.35 6.82 19.20
N THR A 53 1.65 7.92 18.51
CA THR A 53 0.98 9.21 18.66
C THR A 53 0.61 9.75 17.29
N PRO A 54 -0.43 10.61 17.18
CA PRO A 54 -0.79 11.23 15.93
C PRO A 54 0.44 11.90 15.30
N PRO A 55 0.86 11.49 14.10
CA PRO A 55 2.03 12.04 13.45
C PRO A 55 1.77 13.53 13.19
N GLY A 56 2.61 14.38 13.78
CA GLY A 56 2.65 15.81 13.49
C GLY A 56 3.14 16.07 12.06
N ASN A 57 4.19 16.86 11.90
CA ASN A 57 4.81 17.02 10.59
C ASN A 57 5.73 15.82 10.31
N LEU A 58 5.39 15.04 9.29
CA LEU A 58 6.35 14.09 8.70
C LEU A 58 7.54 14.90 8.14
N PRO A 59 8.76 14.34 8.14
CA PRO A 59 9.89 15.00 7.50
C PRO A 59 9.62 15.07 6.00
N PRO A 60 10.45 15.82 5.27
CA PRO A 60 10.48 15.75 3.83
C PRO A 60 10.56 14.29 3.35
N LEU A 61 9.53 13.84 2.65
CA LEU A 61 9.49 12.55 1.98
C LEU A 61 10.10 12.79 0.60
N ASP A 62 11.38 12.45 0.40
CA ASP A 62 12.17 12.77 -0.80
C ASP A 62 11.48 12.41 -2.15
N GLY A 63 10.55 13.23 -2.66
CA GLY A 63 9.69 12.86 -3.80
C GLY A 63 8.53 11.92 -3.46
N GLY A 64 8.27 11.69 -2.17
CA GLY A 64 7.08 10.99 -1.68
C GLY A 64 5.87 11.91 -1.51
N GLN A 65 4.70 11.33 -1.29
CA GLN A 65 3.45 12.04 -1.10
C GLN A 65 2.65 11.43 0.03
N VAL A 66 2.07 12.28 0.90
CA VAL A 66 1.04 11.84 1.86
C VAL A 66 -0.30 11.78 1.15
N PHE A 67 -0.94 10.62 1.15
CA PHE A 67 -2.26 10.42 0.57
C PHE A 67 -3.39 10.71 1.56
N GLY A 68 -3.12 10.58 2.86
CA GLY A 68 -4.05 10.96 3.92
C GLY A 68 -3.58 10.53 5.31
N ARG A 69 -4.29 10.99 6.34
CA ARG A 69 -4.03 10.70 7.76
C ARG A 69 -5.36 10.47 8.47
N SER A 70 -5.38 9.57 9.44
CA SER A 70 -6.49 9.37 10.38
C SER A 70 -5.93 8.97 11.73
N GLY A 71 -6.17 9.77 12.77
CA GLY A 71 -5.64 9.55 14.12
C GLY A 71 -4.14 9.28 14.13
N THR A 72 -3.76 8.02 14.34
CA THR A 72 -2.37 7.57 14.42
C THR A 72 -1.86 6.88 13.15
N THR A 73 -2.71 6.74 12.14
CA THR A 73 -2.42 6.09 10.88
C THR A 73 -2.12 7.11 9.78
N VAL A 74 -1.10 6.85 8.97
CA VAL A 74 -0.78 7.61 7.75
C VAL A 74 -0.67 6.69 6.57
N LEU A 75 -1.18 7.14 5.43
CA LEU A 75 -1.01 6.49 4.15
C LEU A 75 -0.20 7.40 3.22
N LEU A 76 0.88 6.88 2.64
CA LEU A 76 1.82 7.66 1.84
C LEU A 76 2.52 6.83 0.76
N THR A 77 3.09 7.51 -0.23
CA THR A 77 4.18 6.98 -1.06
C THR A 77 5.49 7.61 -0.68
N ILE A 78 6.58 6.84 -0.78
CA ILE A 78 7.94 7.31 -0.53
C ILE A 78 8.92 6.46 -1.34
N PRO A 79 10.08 6.98 -1.80
CA PRO A 79 11.08 6.12 -2.41
C PRO A 79 11.50 5.00 -1.47
N LYS A 80 11.67 3.79 -2.01
CA LYS A 80 12.12 2.63 -1.22
C LYS A 80 13.38 2.95 -0.40
N ARG A 81 14.37 3.60 -1.02
CA ARG A 81 15.62 4.05 -0.35
C ARG A 81 15.42 5.00 0.83
N SER A 82 14.27 5.68 0.91
CA SER A 82 13.96 6.64 1.97
C SER A 82 13.08 6.02 3.07
N LEU A 83 12.63 4.76 2.93
CA LEU A 83 11.87 4.05 3.97
C LEU A 83 12.60 4.01 5.33
N PRO A 84 13.91 3.74 5.41
CA PRO A 84 14.62 3.74 6.69
C PRO A 84 14.49 5.05 7.49
N LYS A 85 14.32 6.18 6.78
CA LYS A 85 14.16 7.50 7.41
C LYS A 85 12.84 7.62 8.17
N LEU A 86 11.82 6.83 7.85
CA LEU A 86 10.52 6.87 8.52
C LEU A 86 10.57 6.47 9.99
N ARG A 87 11.64 5.79 10.42
CA ARG A 87 11.86 5.49 11.85
C ARG A 87 12.06 6.76 12.68
N ASP A 88 12.68 7.78 12.09
CA ASP A 88 13.13 8.98 12.81
C ASP A 88 11.95 9.96 13.01
N VAL A 89 10.77 9.61 12.50
CA VAL A 89 9.67 10.52 12.21
C VAL A 89 8.53 10.40 13.21
N THR A 90 8.38 9.22 13.79
CA THR A 90 7.33 8.94 14.75
C THR A 90 7.72 7.66 15.46
N GLN A 91 7.17 7.45 16.65
CA GLN A 91 7.21 6.15 17.33
C GLN A 91 6.40 5.13 16.51
N VAL A 92 6.93 4.70 15.37
CA VAL A 92 6.30 3.74 14.46
C VAL A 92 6.07 2.45 15.24
N GLN A 93 4.83 2.01 15.25
CA GLN A 93 4.41 0.75 15.87
C GLN A 93 4.30 -0.35 14.81
N SER A 94 3.81 -0.01 13.63
CA SER A 94 3.78 -0.91 12.48
C SER A 94 3.87 -0.16 11.16
N ALA A 95 4.42 -0.84 10.17
CA ALA A 95 4.47 -0.38 8.78
C ALA A 95 4.01 -1.53 7.87
N VAL A 96 3.10 -1.24 6.95
CA VAL A 96 2.60 -2.22 5.98
C VAL A 96 2.84 -1.69 4.58
N VAL A 97 3.55 -2.48 3.78
CA VAL A 97 3.91 -2.14 2.39
C VAL A 97 2.86 -2.74 1.49
N TRP A 98 2.08 -1.96 0.77
CA TRP A 98 0.97 -2.47 -0.05
C TRP A 98 1.35 -2.72 -1.52
N GLY A 99 2.38 -2.04 -2.02
CA GLY A 99 2.83 -2.17 -3.41
C GLY A 99 3.65 -0.96 -3.86
N GLY A 100 3.70 -0.72 -5.17
CA GLY A 100 4.27 0.48 -5.78
C GLY A 100 3.34 1.70 -5.71
N SER A 101 3.75 2.81 -6.34
CA SER A 101 2.94 4.04 -6.36
C SER A 101 1.68 3.96 -7.23
N GLU A 102 1.63 3.08 -8.23
CA GLU A 102 0.49 3.00 -9.14
C GLU A 102 -0.75 2.44 -8.45
N GLU A 103 -0.55 1.55 -7.48
CA GLU A 103 -1.58 0.92 -6.66
C GLU A 103 -2.31 1.98 -5.81
N GLY A 104 -1.57 2.95 -5.25
CA GLY A 104 -2.17 4.06 -4.50
C GLY A 104 -3.04 4.99 -5.35
N LYS A 105 -2.79 5.07 -6.67
CA LYS A 105 -3.57 5.89 -7.61
C LYS A 105 -4.91 5.23 -8.00
N ARG A 106 -5.06 3.92 -7.79
CA ARG A 106 -6.30 3.17 -8.08
C ARG A 106 -7.41 3.42 -7.05
N LEU A 107 -7.08 4.00 -5.89
CA LEU A 107 -8.03 4.32 -4.82
C LEU A 107 -8.61 5.72 -5.00
N ASP A 108 -9.94 5.82 -5.07
CA ASP A 108 -10.60 7.12 -5.01
C ASP A 108 -10.35 7.83 -3.66
N PRO A 109 -10.28 9.17 -3.61
CA PRO A 109 -10.00 9.91 -2.38
C PRO A 109 -10.99 9.65 -1.24
N GLY A 110 -12.26 9.40 -1.56
CA GLY A 110 -13.31 9.12 -0.59
C GLY A 110 -13.17 7.74 0.04
N LEU A 111 -12.95 6.70 -0.77
CA LEU A 111 -12.64 5.35 -0.27
C LEU A 111 -11.35 5.36 0.55
N ARG A 112 -10.33 6.10 0.12
CA ARG A 112 -9.07 6.24 0.86
C ARG A 112 -9.29 6.76 2.28
N ALA A 113 -10.15 7.78 2.46
CA ALA A 113 -10.46 8.29 3.79
C ALA A 113 -11.17 7.24 4.67
N GLN A 114 -12.06 6.44 4.09
CA GLN A 114 -12.72 5.34 4.80
C GLN A 114 -11.74 4.23 5.21
N LEU A 115 -10.86 3.83 4.30
CA LEU A 115 -9.81 2.85 4.58
C LEU A 115 -8.84 3.34 5.65
N LEU A 116 -8.48 4.61 5.62
CA LEU A 116 -7.65 5.24 6.65
C LEU A 116 -8.32 5.21 8.03
N GLY A 117 -9.63 5.48 8.10
CA GLY A 117 -10.40 5.34 9.32
C GLY A 117 -10.39 3.90 9.83
N ALA A 118 -10.74 2.94 8.97
CA ALA A 118 -10.74 1.52 9.30
C ALA A 118 -9.35 0.99 9.73
N LEU A 119 -8.26 1.47 9.13
CA LEU A 119 -6.90 1.13 9.56
C LEU A 119 -6.49 1.80 10.89
N ASP A 120 -7.10 2.93 11.24
CA ASP A 120 -6.85 3.57 12.53
C ASP A 120 -7.62 2.90 13.68
N GLU A 121 -8.76 2.28 13.37
CA GLU A 121 -9.51 1.42 14.28
C GLU A 121 -8.68 0.19 14.72
N ASN A 122 -9.12 -0.46 15.79
CA ASN A 122 -8.40 -1.61 16.37
C ASN A 122 -8.25 -2.72 15.31
N PRO A 123 -7.02 -3.21 15.03
CA PRO A 123 -6.79 -4.22 13.98
C PRO A 123 -7.56 -5.52 14.20
N LYS A 124 -8.01 -5.81 15.42
CA LYS A 124 -8.87 -6.97 15.75
C LYS A 124 -10.35 -6.78 15.36
N GLN A 125 -10.76 -5.58 14.98
CA GLN A 125 -12.14 -5.20 14.66
C GLN A 125 -12.20 -4.38 13.36
N THR A 126 -11.32 -4.67 12.41
CA THR A 126 -11.27 -3.91 11.17
C THR A 126 -12.56 -4.12 10.38
N SER A 127 -13.40 -3.08 10.32
CA SER A 127 -14.70 -3.15 9.66
C SER A 127 -14.53 -3.30 8.14
N SER A 128 -15.38 -4.13 7.53
CA SER A 128 -15.47 -4.19 6.07
C SER A 128 -15.98 -2.86 5.53
N VAL A 129 -15.35 -2.38 4.47
CA VAL A 129 -15.71 -1.13 3.78
C VAL A 129 -16.48 -1.49 2.51
N PRO A 130 -17.64 -0.89 2.23
CA PRO A 130 -18.35 -1.11 0.98
C PRO A 130 -17.64 -0.39 -0.17
N MET A 131 -17.51 -1.03 -1.34
CA MET A 131 -16.86 -0.46 -2.52
C MET A 131 -17.40 -1.00 -3.84
N ILE A 132 -16.98 -0.34 -4.91
CA ILE A 132 -17.19 -0.72 -6.30
C ILE A 132 -15.81 -0.90 -6.93
N ALA A 133 -15.53 -2.10 -7.43
CA ALA A 133 -14.33 -2.44 -8.19
C ALA A 133 -14.63 -2.47 -9.68
N THR A 134 -13.79 -1.80 -10.48
CA THR A 134 -13.87 -1.83 -11.94
C THR A 134 -12.66 -2.55 -12.51
N PHE A 135 -12.89 -3.54 -13.37
CA PHE A 135 -11.85 -4.33 -14.02
C PHE A 135 -11.76 -4.01 -15.52
N ARG A 136 -10.62 -4.31 -16.14
CA ARG A 136 -10.38 -4.05 -17.57
C ARG A 136 -11.25 -4.92 -18.47
N SER A 137 -11.45 -6.18 -18.07
CA SER A 137 -12.16 -7.21 -18.82
C SER A 137 -13.12 -7.98 -17.94
N GLU A 138 -14.16 -8.54 -18.56
CA GLU A 138 -15.06 -9.48 -17.89
C GLU A 138 -14.34 -10.81 -17.70
N ARG A 139 -14.55 -11.43 -16.56
CA ARG A 139 -13.86 -12.64 -16.15
C ARG A 139 -14.85 -13.57 -15.45
N SER A 140 -14.92 -14.81 -15.91
CA SER A 140 -15.82 -15.82 -15.36
C SER A 140 -15.40 -16.30 -13.96
N ASP A 141 -14.14 -16.11 -13.59
CA ASP A 141 -13.55 -16.54 -12.32
C ASP A 141 -13.43 -15.39 -11.29
N LEU A 142 -13.82 -14.17 -11.65
CA LEU A 142 -13.58 -12.97 -10.85
C LEU A 142 -14.23 -13.06 -9.47
N GLU A 143 -15.49 -13.50 -9.40
CA GLU A 143 -16.20 -13.61 -8.13
C GLU A 143 -15.52 -14.60 -7.18
N ALA A 144 -15.17 -15.79 -7.68
CA ALA A 144 -14.46 -16.80 -6.91
C ALA A 144 -13.08 -16.30 -6.44
N GLN A 145 -12.37 -15.56 -7.28
CA GLN A 145 -11.09 -14.96 -6.91
C GLN A 145 -11.24 -13.92 -5.79
N LEU A 146 -12.24 -13.04 -5.87
CA LEU A 146 -12.51 -12.02 -4.85
C LEU A 146 -12.94 -12.65 -3.52
N GLN A 147 -13.78 -13.68 -3.57
CA GLN A 147 -14.17 -14.45 -2.37
C GLN A 147 -12.99 -15.18 -1.75
N ALA A 148 -12.09 -15.75 -2.56
CA ALA A 148 -10.86 -16.38 -2.08
C ALA A 148 -9.90 -15.38 -1.40
N MET A 149 -9.95 -14.10 -1.79
CA MET A 149 -9.27 -13.02 -1.09
C MET A 149 -9.97 -12.59 0.21
N GLY A 150 -11.19 -13.04 0.46
CA GLY A 150 -11.99 -12.68 1.64
C GLY A 150 -12.92 -11.47 1.43
N ALA A 151 -13.16 -11.06 0.18
CA ALA A 151 -14.17 -10.06 -0.13
C ALA A 151 -15.58 -10.69 -0.14
N GLU A 152 -16.56 -9.96 0.36
CA GLU A 152 -17.97 -10.32 0.26
C GLU A 152 -18.57 -9.66 -0.98
N THR A 153 -18.77 -10.45 -2.05
CA THR A 153 -19.36 -9.97 -3.29
C THR A 153 -20.86 -9.78 -3.13
N ARG A 154 -21.37 -8.59 -3.51
CA ARG A 154 -22.81 -8.28 -3.49
C ARG A 154 -23.43 -8.39 -4.87
N THR A 155 -22.82 -7.76 -5.86
CA THR A 155 -23.28 -7.83 -7.25
C THR A 155 -22.09 -7.88 -8.21
N VAL A 156 -22.25 -8.63 -9.30
CA VAL A 156 -21.30 -8.70 -10.41
C VAL A 156 -22.07 -8.32 -11.68
N ALA A 157 -21.65 -7.24 -12.32
CA ALA A 157 -22.26 -6.71 -13.54
C ALA A 157 -21.17 -6.46 -14.60
N GLY A 158 -20.88 -7.51 -15.37
CA GLY A 158 -19.79 -7.51 -16.36
C GLY A 158 -18.45 -7.23 -15.69
N ARG A 159 -17.91 -6.03 -15.91
CA ARG A 159 -16.59 -5.59 -15.40
C ARG A 159 -16.65 -4.88 -14.05
N VAL A 160 -17.84 -4.65 -13.53
CA VAL A 160 -18.08 -3.88 -12.32
C VAL A 160 -18.60 -4.81 -11.24
N VAL A 161 -17.92 -4.80 -10.10
CA VAL A 161 -18.30 -5.60 -8.92
C VAL A 161 -18.58 -4.68 -7.77
N THR A 162 -19.71 -4.86 -7.08
CA THR A 162 -19.93 -4.24 -5.77
C THR A 162 -19.66 -5.28 -4.68
N LEU A 163 -18.93 -4.87 -3.66
CA LEU A 163 -18.44 -5.77 -2.62
C LEU A 163 -18.20 -5.02 -1.30
N ASP A 164 -18.10 -5.77 -0.21
CA ASP A 164 -17.47 -5.30 1.03
C ASP A 164 -16.14 -6.03 1.22
N ALA A 165 -15.13 -5.31 1.69
CA ALA A 165 -13.83 -5.90 1.99
C ALA A 165 -13.14 -5.16 3.13
N THR A 166 -12.36 -5.90 3.92
CA THR A 166 -11.47 -5.28 4.92
C THR A 166 -10.35 -4.53 4.21
N PRO A 167 -9.72 -3.52 4.84
CA PRO A 167 -8.58 -2.81 4.26
C PRO A 167 -7.49 -3.71 3.70
N GLU A 168 -7.13 -4.80 4.38
CA GLU A 168 -6.13 -5.76 3.89
C GLU A 168 -6.54 -6.40 2.55
N VAL A 169 -7.80 -6.81 2.43
CA VAL A 169 -8.35 -7.34 1.18
C VAL A 169 -8.36 -6.25 0.09
N VAL A 170 -8.75 -5.03 0.43
CA VAL A 170 -8.73 -3.89 -0.50
C VAL A 170 -7.32 -3.63 -1.03
N PHE A 171 -6.32 -3.58 -0.16
CA PHE A 171 -4.95 -3.36 -0.57
C PHE A 171 -4.36 -4.56 -1.34
N SER A 172 -4.89 -5.77 -1.14
CA SER A 172 -4.56 -6.92 -1.98
C SER A 172 -5.19 -6.82 -3.37
N MET A 173 -6.43 -6.33 -3.45
CA MET A 173 -7.13 -6.10 -4.72
C MET A 173 -6.46 -5.03 -5.57
N ILE A 174 -5.95 -3.94 -4.98
CA ILE A 174 -5.29 -2.89 -5.77
C ILE A 174 -4.03 -3.38 -6.49
N ALA A 175 -3.44 -4.49 -6.07
CA ALA A 175 -2.30 -5.12 -6.72
C ALA A 175 -2.69 -6.01 -7.92
N MET A 176 -3.99 -6.26 -8.17
CA MET A 176 -4.43 -7.05 -9.33
C MET A 176 -4.16 -6.32 -10.64
N ASP A 177 -3.55 -6.98 -11.63
CA ASP A 177 -3.14 -6.34 -12.88
C ASP A 177 -4.30 -5.79 -13.73
N ASP A 178 -5.45 -6.43 -13.67
CA ASP A 178 -6.66 -6.11 -14.43
C ASP A 178 -7.58 -5.12 -13.70
N LEU A 179 -7.28 -4.77 -12.45
CA LEU A 179 -8.03 -3.74 -11.74
C LEU A 179 -7.74 -2.36 -12.33
N VAL A 180 -8.82 -1.63 -12.64
CA VAL A 180 -8.77 -0.25 -13.12
C VAL A 180 -8.84 0.72 -11.94
N ASN A 181 -9.87 0.60 -11.10
CA ASN A 181 -10.05 1.44 -9.93
C ASN A 181 -10.93 0.80 -8.85
N LEU A 182 -10.81 1.32 -7.63
CA LEU A 182 -11.76 1.09 -6.54
C LEU A 182 -12.38 2.43 -6.15
N THR A 183 -13.70 2.42 -6.02
CA THR A 183 -14.45 3.61 -5.66
C THR A 183 -15.45 3.33 -4.54
N ARG A 184 -15.72 4.33 -3.70
CA ARG A 184 -16.82 4.25 -2.74
C ARG A 184 -18.18 4.24 -3.45
N PRO A 185 -19.18 3.51 -2.95
CA PRO A 185 -20.54 3.61 -3.47
C PRO A 185 -21.07 5.02 -3.22
N ARG A 186 -21.68 5.61 -4.24
CA ARG A 186 -22.34 6.91 -4.12
C ARG A 186 -23.84 6.68 -4.02
N LYS A 187 -24.49 7.25 -3.01
CA LYS A 187 -25.94 7.41 -3.06
C LYS A 187 -26.25 8.29 -4.26
N LEU A 188 -26.95 7.75 -5.25
CA LEU A 188 -27.54 8.57 -6.30
C LEU A 188 -28.64 9.40 -5.64
N ASN A 189 -28.50 10.73 -5.67
CA ASN A 189 -29.61 11.60 -5.31
C ASN A 189 -30.74 11.29 -6.30
N PRO A 190 -31.97 11.01 -5.83
CA PRO A 190 -33.09 10.78 -6.74
C PRO A 190 -33.26 12.03 -7.62
N LEU A 191 -33.10 11.87 -8.93
CA LEU A 191 -33.23 12.94 -9.93
C LEU A 191 -34.67 13.46 -10.10
N PHE A 192 -35.60 12.98 -9.28
CA PHE A 192 -37.00 13.37 -9.33
C PHE A 192 -37.51 13.64 -7.92
N LYS A 193 -37.48 14.91 -7.50
CA LYS A 193 -38.55 15.41 -6.66
C LYS A 193 -39.74 15.61 -7.62
N LYS A 194 -40.76 14.74 -7.49
CA LYS A 194 -42.07 15.06 -8.06
C LYS A 194 -42.69 16.23 -7.29
#